data_AF-A0A382UXD1-F1
#
_entry.id   AF-A0A382UXD1-F1
#
_cell.length_a   1.000
_cell.length_b   1.000
_cell.length_c   1.000
_cell.angle_alpha   90.00
_cell.angle_beta   90.00
_cell.angle_gamma   90.00
#
_symmetry.space_group_name_H-M   'P 1'
#
loop_
_entity.id
_entity.type
_entity.pdbx_description
1 polymer ?
#
loop_
_entity_poly.entity_id
_entity_poly.type
_entity_poly.pdbx_seq_one_letter_code
_entity_poly.pdbx_strand_id
1 'polypeptide(L)'
;MYKFKNIYSGIFRDGGAGRLAKKRYRARRKRLLNKENILIAITGVPYGPGQETVWAYAHCPTYQEPAIMYLTGVNQSNVILLLDPNSSESDEILFVDKKDFSKEFWDGIRLGVGDSKSIREAQSVTGIKDIRDIADFEKSLKVRFKNQKKKKIGTIWMEGKKGEKLVEIKSDHNWKFKGRLARYLRSWDKKSTLNNIMKGHFDLRLPLDSYDVKNTLVAEKITGRGFVETLKNFIFFKNEYQVQGFLEGRMLEKS
;
A
#
# COMPACT_ATOMS: atom_id res chain seq x y z
N MET A 1 22.40 -11.67 21.77
CA MET A 1 22.87 -10.70 20.76
C MET A 1 21.64 -10.09 20.08
N TYR A 2 21.12 -8.99 20.64
CA TYR A 2 19.89 -8.35 20.16
C TYR A 2 20.12 -7.83 18.74
N LYS A 3 19.48 -8.45 17.75
CA LYS A 3 19.37 -7.87 16.40
C LYS A 3 18.75 -6.49 16.58
N PHE A 4 19.50 -5.43 16.26
CA PHE A 4 18.93 -4.09 16.12
C PHE A 4 17.67 -4.22 15.26
N LYS A 5 16.50 -3.97 15.86
CA LYS A 5 15.24 -3.84 15.12
C LYS A 5 15.53 -2.82 14.02
N ASN A 6 15.33 -3.22 12.76
CA ASN A 6 15.42 -2.29 11.63
C ASN A 6 14.53 -1.09 11.98
N ILE A 7 15.12 0.09 12.13
CA ILE A 7 14.46 1.34 12.54
C ILE A 7 13.13 1.56 11.78
N TYR A 8 13.09 1.09 10.53
CA TYR A 8 11.97 1.27 9.62
C TYR A 8 11.03 0.07 9.48
N SER A 9 11.16 -1.00 10.28
CA SER A 9 10.34 -2.22 10.12
C SER A 9 8.83 -1.98 10.29
N GLY A 10 8.44 -0.91 10.99
CA GLY A 10 7.04 -0.50 11.13
C GLY A 10 6.48 0.20 9.89
N ILE A 11 7.32 0.94 9.15
CA ILE A 11 6.92 1.80 8.04
C ILE A 11 7.30 1.27 6.65
N PHE A 12 8.25 0.34 6.60
CA PHE A 12 8.66 -0.33 5.37
C PHE A 12 8.69 -1.83 5.60
N ARG A 13 7.80 -2.53 4.90
CA ARG A 13 7.74 -3.98 4.86
C ARG A 13 8.55 -4.43 3.65
N ASP A 14 9.57 -5.24 3.88
CA ASP A 14 10.42 -5.79 2.81
C ASP A 14 9.82 -7.05 2.15
N GLY A 15 8.72 -7.55 2.72
CA GLY A 15 8.04 -8.78 2.29
C GLY A 15 8.96 -10.00 2.31
N GLY A 16 9.93 -10.05 3.22
CA GLY A 16 10.91 -11.14 3.33
C GLY A 16 12.03 -11.11 2.29
N ALA A 17 12.07 -10.09 1.43
CA ALA A 17 13.10 -9.95 0.40
C ALA A 17 14.38 -9.25 0.86
N GLY A 18 14.40 -8.66 2.06
CA GLY A 18 15.57 -7.99 2.63
C GLY A 18 16.17 -6.95 1.67
N ARG A 19 17.47 -7.10 1.36
CA ARG A 19 18.20 -6.20 0.45
C ARG A 19 17.62 -6.16 -0.97
N LEU A 20 16.89 -7.20 -1.39
CA LEU A 20 16.29 -7.30 -2.74
C LEU A 20 14.90 -6.66 -2.82
N ALA A 21 14.33 -6.18 -1.71
CA ALA A 21 12.99 -5.60 -1.68
C ALA A 21 12.82 -4.43 -2.66
N LYS A 22 13.78 -3.49 -2.72
CA LYS A 22 13.73 -2.34 -3.64
C LYS A 22 13.63 -2.79 -5.09
N LYS A 23 14.46 -3.77 -5.50
CA LYS A 23 14.45 -4.33 -6.86
C LYS A 23 13.12 -5.04 -7.15
N ARG A 24 12.59 -5.80 -6.18
CA ARG A 24 11.31 -6.49 -6.28
C ARG A 24 10.15 -5.51 -6.48
N TYR A 25 10.04 -4.48 -5.65
CA TYR A 25 9.01 -3.45 -5.77
C TYR A 25 9.11 -2.67 -7.08
N ARG A 26 10.33 -2.32 -7.51
CA ARG A 26 10.56 -1.68 -8.81
C ARG A 26 10.07 -2.55 -9.98
N ALA A 27 10.36 -3.86 -9.95
CA ALA A 27 9.89 -4.79 -10.97
C ALA A 27 8.35 -4.84 -11.02
N ARG A 28 7.67 -4.84 -9.87
CA ARG A 28 6.20 -4.80 -9.80
C ARG A 28 5.62 -3.54 -10.43
N ARG A 29 6.18 -2.36 -10.11
CA ARG A 29 5.75 -1.08 -10.69
C ARG A 29 5.97 -1.05 -12.20
N LYS A 30 7.10 -1.57 -12.70
CA LYS A 30 7.37 -1.70 -14.14
C LYS A 30 6.37 -2.62 -14.85
N ARG A 31 6.00 -3.76 -14.26
CA ARG A 31 4.97 -4.64 -14.84
C ARG A 31 3.61 -3.94 -14.96
N LEU A 32 3.22 -3.17 -13.94
CA LEU A 32 1.98 -2.41 -13.95
C LEU A 32 2.00 -1.29 -15.01
N LEU A 33 3.10 -0.53 -15.09
CA LEU A 33 3.33 0.48 -16.12
C LEU A 33 3.22 -0.11 -17.53
N ASN A 34 3.85 -1.26 -17.77
CA ASN A 34 3.80 -1.93 -19.07
C ASN A 34 2.41 -2.46 -19.42
N LYS A 35 1.68 -3.01 -18.43
CA LYS A 35 0.34 -3.58 -18.66
C LYS A 35 -0.70 -2.51 -18.99
N GLU A 36 -0.73 -1.43 -18.23
CA GLU A 36 -1.75 -0.39 -18.38
C GLU A 36 -1.34 0.69 -19.41
N ASN A 37 -0.04 1.00 -19.51
CA ASN A 37 0.52 1.97 -20.44
C ASN A 37 -0.25 3.31 -20.46
N ILE A 38 -0.65 3.79 -19.28
CA ILE A 38 -1.29 5.08 -19.02
C ILE A 38 -0.69 5.71 -17.75
N LEU A 39 -0.98 6.99 -17.51
CA LEU A 39 -0.61 7.67 -16.27
C LEU A 39 -1.44 7.08 -15.14
N ILE A 40 -0.82 6.66 -14.04
CA ILE A 40 -1.50 5.96 -12.95
C ILE A 40 -1.28 6.70 -11.65
N ALA A 41 -2.35 6.99 -10.92
CA ALA A 41 -2.28 7.50 -9.56
C ALA A 41 -3.01 6.54 -8.61
N ILE A 42 -2.32 6.08 -7.57
CA ILE A 42 -2.85 5.18 -6.55
C ILE A 42 -2.64 5.83 -5.19
N THR A 43 -3.67 5.84 -4.35
CA THR A 43 -3.59 6.35 -2.98
C THR A 43 -3.38 5.21 -2.00
N GLY A 44 -2.70 5.51 -0.89
CA GLY A 44 -2.74 4.71 0.33
C GLY A 44 -3.91 5.12 1.21
N VAL A 45 -3.96 4.52 2.40
CA VAL A 45 -4.94 4.91 3.41
C VAL A 45 -4.70 6.38 3.80
N PRO A 46 -5.74 7.24 3.79
CA PRO A 46 -5.55 8.67 4.06
C PRO A 46 -5.28 8.96 5.55
N TYR A 47 -5.72 8.08 6.44
CA TYR A 47 -5.63 8.27 7.89
C TYR A 47 -4.94 7.10 8.56
N GLY A 48 -4.22 7.36 9.65
CA GLY A 48 -3.60 6.32 10.47
C GLY A 48 -4.58 5.65 11.45
N PRO A 49 -4.13 4.61 12.16
CA PRO A 49 -4.87 4.01 13.27
C PRO A 49 -5.23 5.08 14.31
N GLY A 50 -6.43 5.03 14.88
CA GLY A 50 -6.88 6.02 15.88
C GLY A 50 -7.63 7.24 15.32
N GLN A 51 -7.76 7.39 14.00
CA GLN A 51 -8.55 8.47 13.34
C GLN A 51 -9.93 7.95 12.89
N GLU A 52 -10.35 8.06 11.62
CA GLU A 52 -11.68 7.54 11.18
C GLU A 52 -11.89 6.03 11.44
N THR A 53 -10.81 5.26 11.69
CA THR A 53 -10.83 3.81 11.96
C THR A 53 -10.21 3.48 13.32
N VAL A 54 -10.73 4.10 14.40
CA VAL A 54 -10.13 4.13 15.75
C VAL A 54 -9.76 2.76 16.32
N TRP A 55 -10.54 1.70 16.05
CA TRP A 55 -10.42 0.41 16.76
C TRP A 55 -10.08 -0.80 15.89
N ALA A 56 -10.20 -0.70 14.55
CA ALA A 56 -10.12 -1.86 13.67
C ALA A 56 -8.69 -2.40 13.45
N TYR A 57 -7.65 -1.61 13.80
CA TYR A 57 -6.26 -1.93 13.44
C TYR A 57 -5.30 -1.98 14.64
N ALA A 58 -5.78 -1.92 15.88
CA ALA A 58 -4.92 -1.90 17.07
C ALA A 58 -3.97 -3.11 17.15
N HIS A 59 -4.39 -4.25 16.59
CA HIS A 59 -3.61 -5.50 16.56
C HIS A 59 -3.06 -5.82 15.16
N CYS A 60 -3.26 -4.96 14.16
CA CYS A 60 -2.79 -5.21 12.81
C CYS A 60 -1.52 -4.38 12.53
N PRO A 61 -0.33 -5.01 12.41
CA PRO A 61 0.91 -4.28 12.16
C PRO A 61 0.95 -3.66 10.75
N THR A 62 0.05 -4.04 9.85
CA THR A 62 -0.05 -3.54 8.49
C THR A 62 -1.44 -2.95 8.25
N TYR A 63 -1.54 -1.64 8.04
CA TYR A 63 -2.80 -0.92 7.91
C TYR A 63 -2.86 -0.12 6.59
N GLN A 64 -2.37 -0.71 5.50
CA GLN A 64 -2.21 -0.02 4.22
C GLN A 64 -3.13 -0.58 3.12
N GLU A 65 -3.47 0.26 2.14
CA GLU A 65 -4.06 -0.17 0.87
C GLU A 65 -3.18 -1.26 0.21
N PRO A 66 -3.71 -2.47 -0.02
CA PRO A 66 -2.95 -3.59 -0.57
C PRO A 66 -2.19 -3.26 -1.86
N ALA A 67 -2.72 -2.38 -2.71
CA ALA A 67 -2.01 -1.94 -3.92
C ALA A 67 -0.73 -1.15 -3.60
N ILE A 68 -0.78 -0.21 -2.64
CA ILE A 68 0.40 0.54 -2.19
C ILE A 68 1.39 -0.41 -1.52
N MET A 69 0.93 -1.25 -0.61
CA MET A 69 1.80 -2.23 0.07
C MET A 69 2.53 -3.14 -0.94
N TYR A 70 1.80 -3.63 -1.96
CA TYR A 70 2.37 -4.49 -2.99
C TYR A 70 3.40 -3.78 -3.87
N LEU A 71 3.18 -2.50 -4.20
CA LEU A 71 3.99 -1.73 -5.15
C LEU A 71 5.17 -0.98 -4.52
N THR A 72 5.08 -0.65 -3.23
CA THR A 72 6.09 0.19 -2.55
C THR A 72 6.62 -0.41 -1.25
N GLY A 73 5.88 -1.31 -0.59
CA GLY A 73 6.20 -1.79 0.75
C GLY A 73 5.99 -0.76 1.86
N VAL A 74 5.48 0.44 1.53
CA VAL A 74 5.33 1.54 2.49
C VAL A 74 4.04 1.38 3.30
N ASN A 75 4.18 1.32 4.62
CA ASN A 75 3.13 1.12 5.61
C ASN A 75 2.95 2.40 6.46
N GLN A 76 2.57 3.50 5.81
CA GLN A 76 2.22 4.75 6.47
C GLN A 76 1.01 5.39 5.78
N SER A 77 0.27 6.21 6.51
CA SER A 77 -0.89 6.92 5.95
C SER A 77 -0.46 8.05 5.02
N ASN A 78 -1.43 8.53 4.23
CA ASN A 78 -1.31 9.69 3.36
C ASN A 78 -0.13 9.60 2.37
N VAL A 79 -0.10 8.47 1.66
CA VAL A 79 0.89 8.21 0.60
C VAL A 79 0.17 8.16 -0.73
N ILE A 80 0.77 8.73 -1.78
CA ILE A 80 0.28 8.58 -3.15
C ILE A 80 1.43 8.14 -4.05
N LEU A 81 1.19 7.12 -4.86
CA LEU A 81 2.12 6.67 -5.89
C LEU A 81 1.61 7.15 -7.25
N LEU A 82 2.45 7.91 -7.96
CA LEU A 82 2.23 8.31 -9.34
C LEU A 82 3.19 7.53 -10.24
N LEU A 83 2.68 6.86 -11.26
CA LEU A 83 3.47 6.14 -12.25
C LEU A 83 3.18 6.72 -13.64
N ASP A 84 4.23 7.06 -14.38
CA ASP A 84 4.13 7.70 -15.68
C ASP A 84 5.02 6.97 -16.71
N PRO A 85 4.44 6.20 -17.64
CA PRO A 85 5.22 5.45 -18.63
C PRO A 85 5.94 6.35 -19.65
N ASN A 86 5.54 7.61 -19.79
CA ASN A 86 6.04 8.52 -20.83
C ASN A 86 6.98 9.61 -20.29
N SER A 87 7.29 9.58 -18.99
CA SER A 87 8.17 10.61 -18.42
C SER A 87 9.63 10.39 -18.80
N SER A 88 10.29 11.46 -19.24
CA SER A 88 11.74 11.52 -19.42
C SER A 88 12.49 11.71 -18.09
N GLU A 89 11.87 12.28 -17.06
CA GLU A 89 12.51 12.60 -15.77
C GLU A 89 12.47 11.41 -14.81
N SER A 90 11.26 10.95 -14.51
CA SER A 90 11.01 9.85 -13.59
C SER A 90 9.65 9.24 -13.89
N ASP A 91 9.65 7.93 -14.07
CA ASP A 91 8.45 7.12 -14.33
C ASP A 91 7.71 6.73 -13.05
N GLU A 92 8.25 7.08 -11.88
CA GLU A 92 7.65 6.86 -10.58
C GLU A 92 7.91 8.04 -9.65
N ILE A 93 6.86 8.49 -8.95
CA ILE A 93 6.95 9.53 -7.92
C ILE A 93 6.18 9.04 -6.69
N LEU A 94 6.80 9.14 -5.52
CA LEU A 94 6.14 8.89 -4.25
C LEU A 94 5.85 10.22 -3.55
N PHE A 95 4.60 10.47 -3.25
CA PHE A 95 4.15 11.62 -2.48
C PHE A 95 3.94 11.21 -1.04
N VAL A 96 4.55 11.95 -0.11
CA VAL A 96 4.45 11.74 1.34
C VAL A 96 4.33 13.09 2.05
N ASP A 97 3.86 13.09 3.29
CA ASP A 97 3.80 14.29 4.12
C ASP A 97 5.20 14.83 4.47
N LYS A 98 5.25 16.10 4.88
CA LYS A 98 6.43 16.66 5.57
C LYS A 98 6.67 15.92 6.88
N LYS A 99 7.94 15.72 7.21
CA LYS A 99 8.34 15.11 8.48
C LYS A 99 8.01 16.08 9.62
N ASP A 100 7.30 15.59 10.63
CA ASP A 100 6.94 16.34 11.83
C ASP A 100 7.55 15.64 13.05
N PHE A 101 8.74 16.08 13.44
CA PHE A 101 9.49 15.48 14.55
C PHE A 101 8.74 15.51 15.88
N SER A 102 7.83 16.48 16.08
CA SER A 102 7.02 16.55 17.30
C SER A 102 6.01 15.40 17.38
N LYS A 103 5.47 14.97 16.23
CA LYS A 103 4.56 13.83 16.13
C LYS A 103 5.29 12.50 16.08
N GLU A 104 6.47 12.43 15.47
CA GLU A 104 7.22 11.16 15.40
C GLU A 104 7.59 10.59 16.77
N PHE A 105 7.74 11.44 17.78
CA PHE A 105 7.94 11.00 19.16
C PHE A 105 6.76 10.12 19.65
N TRP A 106 5.53 10.45 19.25
CA TRP A 106 4.30 9.76 19.66
C TRP A 106 3.87 8.67 18.69
N ASP A 107 3.89 9.00 17.40
CA ASP A 107 3.35 8.16 16.33
C ASP A 107 4.39 7.17 15.76
N GLY A 108 5.65 7.33 16.14
CA GLY A 108 6.80 6.63 15.57
C GLY A 108 7.38 7.30 14.32
N ILE A 109 8.55 6.80 13.92
CA ILE A 109 9.31 7.31 12.77
C ILE A 109 8.53 7.14 11.47
N ARG A 110 8.51 8.16 10.61
CA ARG A 110 7.85 8.15 9.29
C ARG A 110 8.81 8.51 8.16
N LEU A 111 8.46 8.08 6.95
CA LEU A 111 9.09 8.61 5.75
C LEU A 111 8.43 9.94 5.41
N GLY A 112 9.23 10.98 5.24
CA GLY A 112 8.71 12.31 4.94
C GLY A 112 9.62 13.13 4.05
N VAL A 113 9.13 14.32 3.71
CA VAL A 113 9.88 15.38 3.03
C VAL A 113 10.07 16.60 3.95
N GLY A 114 10.62 17.69 3.41
CA GLY A 114 10.82 18.96 4.13
C GLY A 114 12.31 19.34 4.21
N ASP A 115 13.17 18.35 4.34
CA ASP A 115 14.63 18.52 4.32
C ASP A 115 15.31 17.47 3.43
N SER A 116 16.54 17.78 3.00
CA SER A 116 17.29 16.91 2.09
C SER A 116 17.65 15.55 2.70
N LYS A 117 17.75 15.45 4.04
CA LYS A 117 18.09 14.20 4.71
C LYS A 117 16.88 13.26 4.72
N SER A 118 15.69 13.77 5.02
CA SER A 118 14.43 13.00 4.97
C SER A 118 14.11 12.48 3.56
N ILE A 119 14.36 13.29 2.53
CA ILE A 119 14.23 12.84 1.13
C ILE A 119 15.20 11.69 0.83
N ARG A 120 16.49 11.85 1.18
CA ARG A 120 17.50 10.80 0.98
C ARG A 120 17.19 9.52 1.76
N GLU A 121 16.62 9.65 2.96
CA GLU A 121 16.14 8.54 3.77
C GLU A 121 15.02 7.79 3.06
N ALA A 122 13.97 8.49 2.60
CA ALA A 122 12.86 7.89 1.85
C ALA A 122 13.32 7.23 0.53
N GLN A 123 14.23 7.88 -0.20
CA GLN A 123 14.85 7.31 -1.41
C GLN A 123 15.63 6.03 -1.09
N SER A 124 16.42 6.07 -0.01
CA SER A 124 17.20 4.92 0.42
C SER A 124 16.30 3.77 0.84
N VAL A 125 15.25 4.00 1.62
CA VAL A 125 14.36 2.93 2.09
C VAL A 125 13.55 2.32 0.94
N THR A 126 12.86 3.15 0.16
CA THR A 126 11.88 2.69 -0.86
C THR A 126 12.51 2.32 -2.20
N GLY A 127 13.68 2.88 -2.51
CA GLY A 127 14.30 2.81 -3.83
C GLY A 127 13.64 3.69 -4.91
N ILE A 128 12.62 4.48 -4.56
CA ILE A 128 12.01 5.46 -5.46
C ILE A 128 12.85 6.74 -5.42
N LYS A 129 13.29 7.22 -6.58
CA LYS A 129 14.18 8.39 -6.67
C LYS A 129 13.44 9.72 -6.53
N ASP A 130 12.25 9.85 -7.11
CA ASP A 130 11.47 11.09 -7.06
C ASP A 130 10.48 11.01 -5.87
N ILE A 131 10.82 11.72 -4.79
CA ILE A 131 10.00 11.82 -3.58
C ILE A 131 9.58 13.28 -3.43
N ARG A 132 8.27 13.54 -3.29
CA ARG A 132 7.72 14.89 -3.22
C ARG A 132 6.73 15.05 -2.08
N ASP A 133 6.46 16.30 -1.75
CA ASP A 133 5.40 16.67 -0.82
C ASP A 133 4.03 16.34 -1.41
N ILE A 134 3.16 15.72 -0.62
CA ILE A 134 1.80 15.43 -1.02
C ILE A 134 0.99 16.68 -1.39
N ALA A 135 1.33 17.85 -0.86
CA ALA A 135 0.74 19.13 -1.26
C ALA A 135 1.00 19.45 -2.75
N ASP A 136 2.14 18.99 -3.30
CA ASP A 136 2.50 19.18 -4.71
C ASP A 136 1.88 18.15 -5.66
N PHE A 137 1.05 17.23 -5.14
CA PHE A 137 0.46 16.14 -5.92
C PHE A 137 -0.37 16.67 -7.10
N GLU A 138 -1.30 17.59 -6.86
CA GLU A 138 -2.19 18.10 -7.91
C GLU A 138 -1.40 18.79 -9.03
N LYS A 139 -0.45 19.64 -8.65
CA LYS A 139 0.42 20.35 -9.59
C LYS A 139 1.24 19.37 -10.43
N SER A 140 1.86 18.39 -9.79
CA SER A 140 2.68 17.37 -10.46
C SER A 140 1.84 16.52 -11.41
N LEU A 141 0.66 16.06 -10.95
CA LEU A 141 -0.28 15.29 -11.75
C LEU A 141 -0.74 16.09 -12.98
N LYS A 142 -1.06 17.38 -12.82
CA LYS A 142 -1.48 18.26 -13.92
C LYS A 142 -0.41 18.38 -15.00
N VAL A 143 0.85 18.56 -14.61
CA VAL A 143 1.99 18.63 -15.54
C VAL A 143 2.12 17.32 -16.32
N ARG A 144 2.15 16.17 -15.63
CA ARG A 144 2.24 14.87 -16.28
C ARG A 144 1.06 14.57 -17.20
N PHE A 145 -0.16 14.90 -16.75
CA PHE A 145 -1.37 14.75 -17.53
C PHE A 145 -1.38 15.58 -18.83
N LYS A 146 -0.87 16.83 -18.78
CA LYS A 146 -0.76 17.68 -19.98
C LYS A 146 0.19 17.08 -21.02
N ASN A 147 1.28 16.45 -20.60
CA ASN A 147 2.26 15.83 -21.48
C ASN A 147 1.81 14.46 -22.01
N GLN A 148 0.80 13.84 -21.37
CA GLN A 148 0.23 12.56 -21.79
C GLN A 148 -0.57 12.68 -23.10
N LYS A 149 -0.25 11.86 -24.10
CA LYS A 149 -1.00 11.79 -25.38
C LYS A 149 -2.40 11.19 -25.21
N LYS A 150 -2.53 10.13 -24.41
CA LYS A 150 -3.79 9.36 -24.28
C LYS A 150 -4.90 10.10 -23.50
N LYS A 151 -4.56 11.13 -22.71
CA LYS A 151 -5.50 11.85 -21.82
C LYS A 151 -6.33 10.95 -20.89
N LYS A 152 -5.76 9.81 -20.48
CA LYS A 152 -6.35 8.85 -19.53
C LYS A 152 -5.53 8.81 -18.25
N ILE A 153 -6.20 8.69 -17.12
CA ILE A 153 -5.59 8.44 -15.81
C ILE A 153 -6.15 7.14 -15.24
N GLY A 154 -5.26 6.22 -14.88
CA GLY A 154 -5.58 5.00 -14.16
C GLY A 154 -5.62 5.25 -12.65
N THR A 155 -6.65 4.71 -11.99
CA THR A 155 -6.73 4.65 -10.53
C THR A 155 -7.51 3.41 -10.12
N ILE A 156 -7.64 3.15 -8.82
CA ILE A 156 -8.24 1.93 -8.29
C ILE A 156 -9.53 2.32 -7.56
N TRP A 157 -10.62 1.58 -7.81
CA TRP A 157 -11.83 1.64 -7.00
C TRP A 157 -12.57 0.31 -7.04
N MET A 158 -13.27 0.00 -5.95
CA MET A 158 -13.92 -1.30 -5.79
C MET A 158 -15.23 -1.37 -6.57
N GLU A 159 -15.42 -2.48 -7.27
CA GLU A 159 -16.64 -2.83 -8.01
C GLU A 159 -17.11 -4.20 -7.52
N GLY A 160 -18.37 -4.28 -7.11
CA GLY A 160 -19.07 -5.50 -6.76
C GLY A 160 -20.09 -5.90 -7.82
N LYS A 161 -20.81 -6.99 -7.55
CA LYS A 161 -21.93 -7.45 -8.38
C LYS A 161 -23.21 -7.49 -7.56
N LYS A 162 -24.31 -6.99 -8.12
CA LYS A 162 -25.66 -7.19 -7.61
C LYS A 162 -26.47 -7.89 -8.70
N GLY A 163 -26.55 -9.21 -8.62
CA GLY A 163 -26.96 -10.06 -9.75
C GLY A 163 -25.94 -9.95 -10.90
N GLU A 164 -26.41 -9.66 -12.10
CA GLU A 164 -25.55 -9.46 -13.28
C GLU A 164 -24.99 -8.03 -13.41
N LYS A 165 -25.49 -7.07 -12.61
CA LYS A 165 -25.08 -5.67 -12.71
C LYS A 165 -23.83 -5.39 -11.87
N LEU A 166 -22.87 -4.69 -12.47
CA LEU A 166 -21.74 -4.11 -11.75
C LEU A 166 -22.21 -2.94 -10.88
N VAL A 167 -21.80 -2.93 -9.62
CA VAL A 167 -22.11 -1.87 -8.66
C VAL A 167 -20.82 -1.36 -8.06
N GLU A 168 -20.59 -0.05 -8.13
CA GLU A 168 -19.43 0.58 -7.53
C GLU A 168 -19.61 0.74 -6.02
N ILE A 169 -18.58 0.39 -5.24
CA ILE A 169 -18.55 0.62 -3.80
C ILE A 169 -18.04 2.04 -3.55
N LYS A 170 -18.86 2.85 -2.87
CA LYS A 170 -18.63 4.30 -2.73
C LYS A 170 -18.16 4.74 -1.35
N SER A 171 -18.11 3.81 -0.39
CA SER A 171 -17.83 4.10 1.02
C SER A 171 -16.33 4.12 1.35
N ASP A 172 -15.47 3.57 0.48
CA ASP A 172 -14.05 3.44 0.76
C ASP A 172 -13.22 4.69 0.39
N HIS A 173 -11.98 4.70 0.83
CA HIS A 173 -11.04 5.78 0.55
C HIS A 173 -10.63 5.85 -0.93
N ASN A 174 -10.62 4.71 -1.63
CA ASN A 174 -10.34 4.62 -3.05
C ASN A 174 -11.40 5.37 -3.88
N TRP A 175 -12.68 5.27 -3.50
CA TRP A 175 -13.76 6.04 -4.09
C TRP A 175 -13.64 7.54 -3.82
N LYS A 176 -13.32 7.94 -2.59
CA LYS A 176 -13.03 9.36 -2.25
C LYS A 176 -11.90 9.90 -3.15
N PHE A 177 -10.85 9.11 -3.37
CA PHE A 177 -9.73 9.48 -4.24
C PHE A 177 -10.10 9.52 -5.73
N LYS A 178 -10.88 8.55 -6.23
CA LYS A 178 -11.48 8.60 -7.58
C LYS A 178 -12.26 9.89 -7.79
N GLY A 179 -13.09 10.28 -6.82
CA GLY A 179 -13.85 11.53 -6.85
C GLY A 179 -12.95 12.77 -6.89
N ARG A 180 -11.84 12.76 -6.15
CA ARG A 180 -10.83 13.83 -6.17
C ARG A 180 -10.18 13.96 -7.55
N LEU A 181 -9.72 12.85 -8.14
CA LEU A 181 -9.13 12.85 -9.48
C LEU A 181 -10.13 13.28 -10.55
N ALA A 182 -11.40 12.85 -10.44
CA ALA A 182 -12.44 13.25 -11.37
C ALA A 182 -12.69 14.77 -11.33
N ARG A 183 -12.59 15.39 -10.14
CA ARG A 183 -12.70 16.85 -9.99
C ARG A 183 -11.55 17.58 -10.69
N TYR A 184 -10.32 17.10 -10.53
CA TYR A 184 -9.15 17.65 -11.23
C TYR A 184 -9.29 17.53 -12.75
N LEU A 185 -9.68 16.36 -13.23
CA LEU A 185 -9.86 16.11 -14.65
C LEU A 185 -10.93 17.02 -15.27
N ARG A 186 -12.07 17.20 -14.60
CA ARG A 186 -13.11 18.15 -15.06
C ARG A 186 -12.62 19.59 -15.20
N SER A 187 -11.67 20.02 -14.36
CA SER A 187 -11.11 21.38 -14.44
C SER A 187 -9.98 21.51 -15.47
N TRP A 188 -9.39 20.40 -15.93
CA TRP A 188 -8.26 20.41 -16.87
C TRP A 188 -8.67 20.10 -18.31
N ASP A 189 -9.54 19.11 -18.52
CA ASP A 189 -9.97 18.66 -19.85
C ASP A 189 -11.26 17.83 -19.75
N LYS A 190 -12.34 18.29 -20.40
CA LYS A 190 -13.64 17.60 -20.40
C LYS A 190 -13.63 16.24 -21.11
N LYS A 191 -12.65 15.96 -21.99
CA LYS A 191 -12.53 14.69 -22.73
C LYS A 191 -11.75 13.62 -21.98
N SER A 192 -11.16 13.98 -20.84
CA SER A 192 -10.34 13.07 -20.06
C SER A 192 -11.16 11.99 -19.37
N THR A 193 -10.57 10.80 -19.22
CA THR A 193 -11.25 9.66 -18.58
C THR A 193 -10.43 9.07 -17.45
N LEU A 194 -11.15 8.63 -16.41
CA LEU A 194 -10.60 7.75 -15.39
C LEU A 194 -10.81 6.29 -15.78
N ASN A 195 -9.79 5.48 -15.59
CA ASN A 195 -9.79 4.07 -15.90
C ASN A 195 -9.56 3.25 -14.63
N ASN A 196 -10.38 2.23 -14.39
CA ASN A 196 -10.18 1.32 -13.27
C ASN A 196 -9.08 0.34 -13.64
N ILE A 197 -7.94 0.41 -12.97
CA ILE A 197 -6.82 -0.51 -13.22
C ILE A 197 -6.83 -1.71 -12.27
N MET A 198 -7.86 -1.86 -11.44
CA MET A 198 -7.94 -2.91 -10.41
C MET A 198 -7.81 -4.31 -11.01
N LYS A 199 -8.47 -4.59 -12.13
CA LYS A 199 -8.36 -5.89 -12.83
C LYS A 199 -6.92 -6.19 -13.24
N GLY A 200 -6.27 -5.26 -13.95
CA GLY A 200 -4.89 -5.45 -14.40
C GLY A 200 -3.90 -5.54 -13.24
N HIS A 201 -4.13 -4.80 -12.16
CA HIS A 201 -3.37 -4.92 -10.92
C HIS A 201 -3.54 -6.29 -10.25
N PHE A 202 -4.76 -6.84 -10.17
CA PHE A 202 -5.01 -8.16 -9.60
C PHE A 202 -4.42 -9.28 -10.44
N ASP A 203 -4.53 -9.21 -11.77
CA ASP A 203 -3.89 -10.19 -12.67
C ASP A 203 -2.37 -10.26 -12.43
N LEU A 204 -1.73 -9.13 -12.09
CA LEU A 204 -0.30 -9.07 -11.80
C LEU A 204 0.07 -9.55 -10.38
N ARG A 205 -0.91 -9.56 -9.47
CA ARG A 205 -0.74 -10.04 -8.09
C ARG A 205 -1.04 -11.52 -7.92
N LEU A 206 -1.85 -12.09 -8.81
CA LEU A 206 -2.29 -13.47 -8.72
C LEU A 206 -1.11 -14.46 -8.84
N PRO A 207 -0.16 -14.31 -9.78
CA PRO A 207 1.06 -15.11 -9.76
C PRO A 207 1.96 -14.67 -8.60
N LEU A 208 2.10 -15.55 -7.61
CA LEU A 208 3.00 -15.33 -6.48
C LEU A 208 4.46 -15.41 -6.93
N ASP A 209 5.27 -14.45 -6.52
CA ASP A 209 6.72 -14.57 -6.69
C ASP A 209 7.32 -15.50 -5.62
N SER A 210 8.58 -15.88 -5.79
CA SER A 210 9.26 -16.84 -4.90
C SER A 210 9.26 -16.42 -3.42
N TYR A 211 9.25 -15.11 -3.14
CA TYR A 211 9.20 -14.61 -1.76
C TYR A 211 7.79 -14.72 -1.20
N ASP A 212 6.77 -14.38 -2.00
CA ASP A 212 5.37 -14.54 -1.58
C ASP A 212 5.05 -16.02 -1.33
N VAL A 213 5.48 -16.94 -2.21
CA VAL A 213 5.34 -18.39 -2.00
C VAL A 213 5.98 -18.81 -0.68
N LYS A 214 7.22 -18.37 -0.41
CA LYS A 214 7.92 -18.68 0.84
C LYS A 214 7.18 -18.13 2.06
N ASN A 215 6.68 -16.90 1.98
CA ASN A 215 5.92 -16.27 3.06
C ASN A 215 4.61 -17.02 3.32
N THR A 216 3.90 -17.44 2.25
CA THR A 216 2.68 -18.25 2.35
C THR A 216 2.96 -19.59 3.02
N LEU A 217 4.04 -20.29 2.66
CA LEU A 217 4.43 -21.55 3.30
C LEU A 217 4.79 -21.37 4.79
N VAL A 218 5.39 -20.23 5.15
CA VAL A 218 5.66 -19.91 6.55
C VAL A 218 4.35 -19.64 7.31
N ALA A 219 3.44 -18.86 6.72
CA ALA A 219 2.12 -18.58 7.28
C ALA A 219 1.33 -19.87 7.48
N GLU A 220 1.27 -20.74 6.47
CA GLU A 220 0.64 -22.06 6.54
C GLU A 220 1.19 -22.90 7.71
N LYS A 221 2.52 -22.96 7.87
CA LYS A 221 3.16 -23.71 8.96
C LYS A 221 2.88 -23.13 10.34
N ILE A 222 2.76 -21.82 10.47
CA ILE A 222 2.42 -21.15 11.74
C ILE A 222 0.95 -21.45 12.07
N THR A 223 0.05 -21.21 11.11
CA THR A 223 -1.38 -21.46 11.25
C THR A 223 -1.66 -22.93 11.56
N GLY A 224 -1.08 -23.87 10.81
CA GLY A 224 -1.26 -25.31 11.03
C GLY A 224 -0.79 -25.77 12.42
N ARG A 225 0.34 -25.26 12.91
CA ARG A 225 0.80 -25.53 14.28
C ARG A 225 -0.16 -24.95 15.33
N GLY A 226 -0.63 -23.73 15.12
CA GLY A 226 -1.66 -23.12 15.98
C GLY A 226 -2.90 -24.00 16.09
N PHE A 227 -3.44 -24.47 14.96
CA PHE A 227 -4.59 -25.37 14.95
C PHE A 227 -4.32 -26.70 15.66
N VAL A 228 -3.18 -27.35 15.40
CA VAL A 228 -2.82 -28.62 16.06
C VAL A 228 -2.75 -28.46 17.58
N GLU A 229 -2.15 -27.37 18.06
CA GLU A 229 -2.06 -27.09 19.50
C GLU A 229 -3.43 -26.75 20.11
N THR A 230 -4.28 -26.01 19.40
CA THR A 230 -5.66 -25.73 19.83
C THR A 230 -6.47 -27.02 19.95
N LEU A 231 -6.39 -27.92 18.98
CA LEU A 231 -7.11 -29.19 19.00
C LEU A 231 -6.69 -30.08 20.18
N LYS A 232 -5.41 -30.11 20.54
CA LYS A 232 -4.92 -30.84 21.73
C LYS A 232 -5.51 -30.33 23.04
N ASN A 233 -5.88 -29.06 23.10
CA ASN A 233 -6.40 -28.41 24.31
C ASN A 233 -7.92 -28.18 24.25
N PHE A 234 -8.59 -28.68 23.20
CA PHE A 234 -9.96 -28.27 22.88
C PHE A 234 -10.96 -28.56 24.01
N ILE A 235 -10.81 -29.70 24.68
CA ILE A 235 -11.67 -30.13 25.80
C ILE A 235 -11.61 -29.22 27.03
N PHE A 236 -10.58 -28.39 27.15
CA PHE A 236 -10.38 -27.50 28.30
C PHE A 236 -11.00 -26.12 28.08
N PHE A 237 -11.44 -25.80 26.86
CA PHE A 237 -12.07 -24.52 26.55
C PHE A 237 -13.57 -24.56 26.86
N LYS A 238 -14.04 -23.52 27.55
CA LYS A 238 -15.44 -23.37 28.00
C LYS A 238 -16.32 -22.61 26.99
N ASN A 239 -15.71 -21.85 26.08
CA ASN A 239 -16.42 -21.06 25.07
C ASN A 239 -15.52 -20.74 23.87
N GLU A 240 -16.14 -20.20 22.82
CA GLU A 240 -15.47 -19.86 21.56
C GLU A 240 -14.39 -18.79 21.72
N TYR A 241 -14.56 -17.84 22.65
CA TYR A 241 -13.56 -16.80 22.91
C TYR A 241 -12.24 -17.37 23.45
N GLN A 242 -12.30 -18.43 24.26
CA GLN A 242 -11.10 -19.11 24.74
C GLN A 242 -10.39 -19.86 23.62
N VAL A 243 -11.15 -20.48 22.70
CA VAL A 243 -10.60 -21.12 21.49
C VAL A 243 -9.91 -20.08 20.61
N GLN A 244 -10.58 -18.96 20.33
CA GLN A 244 -10.05 -17.86 19.53
C GLN A 244 -8.79 -17.28 20.17
N GLY A 245 -8.85 -16.89 21.46
CA GLY A 245 -7.71 -16.29 22.16
C GLY A 245 -6.50 -17.20 22.25
N PHE A 246 -6.71 -18.51 22.46
CA PHE A 246 -5.62 -19.48 22.44
C PHE A 246 -5.01 -19.61 21.04
N LEU A 247 -5.85 -19.77 20.01
CA LEU A 247 -5.39 -19.90 18.63
C LEU A 247 -4.61 -18.67 18.15
N GLU A 248 -5.15 -17.47 18.37
CA GLU A 248 -4.49 -16.20 18.05
C GLU A 248 -3.18 -16.05 18.82
N GLY A 249 -3.18 -16.36 20.12
CA GLY A 249 -1.97 -16.37 20.95
C GLY A 249 -0.88 -17.28 20.39
N ARG A 250 -1.22 -18.50 19.97
CA ARG A 250 -0.26 -19.43 19.35
C ARG A 250 0.29 -18.94 18.03
N MET A 251 -0.53 -18.28 17.21
CA MET A 251 -0.04 -17.67 15.98
C MET A 251 0.91 -16.49 16.26
N LEU A 252 0.62 -15.68 17.28
CA LEU A 252 1.45 -14.54 17.70
C LEU A 252 2.80 -14.96 18.29
N GLU A 253 2.86 -16.06 19.04
CA GLU A 253 4.12 -16.59 19.61
C GLU A 253 5.14 -17.03 18.54
N LYS A 254 4.67 -17.34 17.33
CA LYS A 254 5.48 -17.95 16.26
C LYS A 254 5.70 -17.03 15.05
N SER A 255 5.15 -15.82 15.07
CA SER A 255 5.22 -14.83 13.96
C SER A 255 6.44 -13.91 14.00
#